data_AF-A0A6I3XKD1-F1
#
_entry.id   AF-A0A6I3XKD1-F1
#
_cell.length_a   1.000
_cell.length_b   1.000
_cell.length_c   1.000
_cell.angle_alpha   90.00
_cell.angle_beta   90.00
_cell.angle_gamma   90.00
#
_symmetry.space_group_name_H-M   'P 1'
#
loop_
_entity.id
_entity.type
_entity.pdbx_description
1 polymer ?
#
loop_
_entity_poly.entity_id
_entity_poly.type
_entity_poly.pdbx_seq_one_letter_code
_entity_poly.pdbx_strand_id
1 'polypeptide(L)'
;MRILPALLLAAVAATPAQAAIVKYEFTATVATVAAWPSGTANGGFVDSSSIAGPIISLGDTWTGTLFYETDRQLTPWPLQQPPGGSFLGYAGYAASTIVDAQTGLSFHSNPVDFNPPHMSVHDMPVGGTDFIVINTYASGANLESGSFMFTDGDGSVFSSAVPPPGLDLADFLYATVHYGFTDANGDLLSVDARITSLASTDLPPPVPEPSTYAMLGLGLAALAMTRRSGSRT
;
A
#
# COMPACT_ATOMS: atom_id res chain seq x y z
N MET A 1 -0.77 -53.17 15.51
CA MET A 1 0.13 -52.02 15.68
C MET A 1 0.48 -51.42 14.32
N ARG A 2 -0.35 -50.52 13.75
CA ARG A 2 -0.07 -49.81 12.48
C ARG A 2 -0.89 -48.51 12.38
N ILE A 3 -0.61 -47.51 13.22
CA ILE A 3 -1.25 -46.17 13.08
C ILE A 3 -0.23 -45.02 13.28
N LEU A 4 1.03 -45.30 13.66
CA LEU A 4 2.03 -44.26 13.88
C LEU A 4 2.50 -43.47 12.63
N PRO A 5 2.51 -43.96 11.37
CA PRO A 5 3.07 -43.16 10.28
C PRO A 5 2.14 -42.04 9.76
N ALA A 6 0.85 -42.04 10.11
CA ALA A 6 -0.10 -41.04 9.59
C ALA A 6 -0.03 -39.68 10.31
N LEU A 7 0.44 -39.64 11.56
CA LEU A 7 0.50 -38.42 12.37
C LEU A 7 1.73 -37.56 12.09
N LEU A 8 2.82 -38.13 11.56
CA LEU A 8 4.01 -37.36 11.17
C LEU A 8 3.84 -36.61 9.84
N LEU A 9 2.92 -37.05 8.96
CA LEU A 9 2.73 -36.44 7.65
C LEU A 9 1.92 -35.13 7.70
N ALA A 10 1.06 -34.95 8.72
CA ALA A 10 0.24 -33.75 8.87
C ALA A 10 0.99 -32.54 9.44
N ALA A 11 2.15 -32.75 10.08
CA ALA A 11 2.96 -31.68 10.66
C ALA A 11 3.88 -30.98 9.64
N VAL A 12 4.02 -31.51 8.42
CA VAL A 12 4.95 -30.99 7.39
C VAL A 12 4.24 -30.07 6.37
N ALA A 13 2.90 -30.04 6.34
CA ALA A 13 2.15 -29.36 5.28
C ALA A 13 1.51 -28.01 5.69
N ALA A 14 1.87 -27.45 6.85
CA ALA A 14 1.43 -26.11 7.25
C ALA A 14 2.53 -25.09 6.94
N THR A 15 2.88 -24.92 5.67
CA THR A 15 3.55 -23.68 5.26
C THR A 15 2.52 -22.56 5.40
N PRO A 16 2.74 -21.54 6.22
CA PRO A 16 1.85 -20.39 6.21
C PRO A 16 1.94 -19.80 4.79
N ALA A 17 0.83 -19.82 4.06
CA ALA A 17 0.63 -18.92 2.92
C ALA A 17 0.49 -17.53 3.55
N GLN A 18 1.63 -16.94 3.90
CA GLN A 18 1.68 -15.66 4.54
C GLN A 18 1.74 -14.61 3.44
N ALA A 19 0.80 -13.66 3.48
CA ALA A 19 0.90 -12.47 2.65
C ALA A 19 2.23 -11.78 2.93
N ALA A 20 3.06 -11.66 1.89
CA ALA A 20 4.33 -10.95 1.98
C ALA A 20 4.01 -9.46 1.87
N ILE A 21 4.06 -8.76 3.01
CA ILE A 21 3.90 -7.31 3.08
C ILE A 21 5.29 -6.68 2.97
N VAL A 22 5.43 -5.70 2.10
CA VAL A 22 6.62 -4.85 2.05
C VAL A 22 6.28 -3.49 2.65
N LYS A 23 7.18 -2.97 3.47
CA LYS A 23 7.03 -1.67 4.12
C LYS A 23 8.25 -0.81 3.81
N TYR A 24 7.98 0.46 3.54
CA TYR A 24 8.98 1.48 3.31
C TYR A 24 8.79 2.64 4.26
N GLU A 25 9.91 3.20 4.69
CA GLU A 25 9.98 4.56 5.21
C GLU A 25 10.49 5.45 4.08
N PHE A 26 9.85 6.60 3.86
CA PHE A 26 10.25 7.52 2.80
C PHE A 26 10.58 8.90 3.35
N THR A 27 11.42 9.62 2.60
CA THR A 27 11.56 11.07 2.68
C THR A 27 11.28 11.66 1.31
N ALA A 28 10.58 12.78 1.26
CA ALA A 28 10.25 13.51 0.05
C ALA A 28 10.40 15.02 0.26
N THR A 29 10.58 15.76 -0.84
CA THR A 29 10.65 17.22 -0.83
C THR A 29 9.54 17.80 -1.68
N VAL A 30 8.73 18.69 -1.10
CA VAL A 30 7.62 19.36 -1.79
C VAL A 30 8.17 20.13 -2.99
N ALA A 31 7.71 19.74 -4.17
CA ALA A 31 8.15 20.28 -5.45
C ALA A 31 7.08 21.16 -6.10
N THR A 32 5.81 20.95 -5.78
CA THR A 32 4.70 21.70 -6.35
C THR A 32 3.58 21.82 -5.34
N VAL A 33 3.04 23.03 -5.18
CA VAL A 33 1.82 23.31 -4.42
C VAL A 33 0.86 24.01 -5.36
N ALA A 34 -0.36 23.50 -5.46
CA ALA A 34 -1.43 24.11 -6.23
C ALA A 34 -2.68 24.24 -5.37
N ALA A 35 -3.30 25.42 -5.44
CA ALA A 35 -4.43 25.79 -4.61
C ALA A 35 -5.55 26.38 -5.45
N TRP A 36 -6.78 25.96 -5.17
CA TRP A 36 -8.02 26.48 -5.77
C TRP A 36 -9.00 26.84 -4.67
N PRO A 37 -8.91 28.07 -4.12
CA PRO A 37 -9.89 28.57 -3.15
C PRO A 37 -11.28 28.66 -3.79
N SER A 38 -12.29 28.18 -3.06
CA SER A 38 -13.70 28.26 -3.44
C SER A 38 -14.12 29.71 -3.70
N GLY A 39 -15.06 29.88 -4.64
CA GLY A 39 -15.56 31.20 -5.02
C GLY A 39 -14.59 32.04 -5.85
N THR A 40 -13.39 31.54 -6.16
CA THR A 40 -12.48 32.17 -7.11
C THR A 40 -12.47 31.42 -8.44
N ALA A 41 -12.45 32.16 -9.55
CA ALA A 41 -12.27 31.55 -10.88
C ALA A 41 -10.82 31.12 -11.16
N ASN A 42 -9.90 31.46 -10.25
CA ASN A 42 -8.45 31.38 -10.46
C ASN A 42 -7.82 30.58 -9.33
N GLY A 43 -7.61 29.29 -9.55
CA GLY A 43 -6.60 28.54 -8.81
C GLY A 43 -5.42 28.20 -9.70
N GLY A 44 -4.31 27.78 -9.08
CA GLY A 44 -3.06 27.50 -9.78
C GLY A 44 -1.91 27.21 -8.83
N PHE A 45 -0.70 27.18 -9.39
CA PHE A 45 0.53 26.94 -8.64
C PHE A 45 0.86 28.14 -7.74
N VAL A 46 1.23 27.83 -6.49
CA VAL A 46 1.59 28.79 -5.45
C VAL A 46 2.85 28.32 -4.71
N ASP A 47 3.52 29.23 -4.01
CA ASP A 47 4.71 28.86 -3.21
C ASP A 47 4.32 28.16 -1.90
N SER A 48 3.11 28.45 -1.38
CA SER A 48 2.57 27.83 -0.17
C SER A 48 1.05 27.95 -0.08
N SER A 49 0.42 27.13 0.77
CA SER A 49 -1.02 27.16 1.04
C SER A 49 -1.35 26.70 2.46
N SER A 50 -2.39 27.30 3.05
CA SER A 50 -2.93 26.94 4.37
C SER A 50 -4.31 26.28 4.32
N ILE A 51 -4.76 25.83 3.15
CA ILE A 51 -6.11 25.25 2.97
C ILE A 51 -6.31 24.02 3.87
N ALA A 52 -5.27 23.19 4.04
CA ALA A 52 -5.29 22.03 4.93
C ALA A 52 -5.09 22.37 6.43
N GLY A 53 -5.12 23.66 6.79
CA GLY A 53 -4.84 24.16 8.14
C GLY A 53 -3.41 24.69 8.26
N PRO A 54 -2.40 23.86 8.57
CA PRO A 54 -1.00 24.30 8.56
C PRO A 54 -0.53 24.76 7.18
N ILE A 55 0.50 25.61 7.14
CA ILE A 55 1.06 26.13 5.89
C ILE A 55 2.01 25.09 5.30
N ILE A 56 1.65 24.52 4.15
CA ILE A 56 2.54 23.68 3.34
C ILE A 56 3.22 24.58 2.31
N SER A 57 4.54 24.45 2.16
CA SER A 57 5.36 25.29 1.28
C SER A 57 6.26 24.47 0.36
N LEU A 58 6.67 25.06 -0.76
CA LEU A 58 7.73 24.50 -1.61
C LEU A 58 9.02 24.28 -0.81
N GLY A 59 9.64 23.12 -1.00
CA GLY A 59 10.84 22.72 -0.29
C GLY A 59 10.60 22.09 1.09
N ASP A 60 9.36 22.01 1.56
CA ASP A 60 9.05 21.27 2.80
C ASP A 60 9.42 19.80 2.68
N THR A 61 9.75 19.18 3.81
CA THR A 61 10.23 17.81 3.88
C THR A 61 9.11 16.95 4.40
N TRP A 62 8.69 16.00 3.60
CA TRP A 62 7.71 15.02 3.99
C TRP A 62 8.39 13.71 4.34
N THR A 63 7.88 13.08 5.38
CA THR A 63 8.32 11.76 5.83
C THR A 63 7.11 10.87 6.00
N GLY A 64 7.30 9.57 6.05
CA GLY A 64 6.18 8.70 6.30
C GLY A 64 6.46 7.25 5.99
N THR A 65 5.37 6.49 5.89
CA THR A 65 5.42 5.07 5.61
C THR A 65 4.52 4.74 4.43
N LEU A 66 4.93 3.75 3.66
CA LEU A 66 4.17 3.15 2.59
C LEU A 66 4.28 1.64 2.75
N PHE A 67 3.18 0.91 2.62
CA PHE A 67 3.27 -0.54 2.54
C PHE A 67 2.20 -1.09 1.61
N TYR A 68 2.48 -2.27 1.05
CA TYR A 68 1.56 -2.99 0.20
C TYR A 68 1.82 -4.50 0.27
N GLU A 69 0.80 -5.28 -0.09
CA GLU A 69 0.88 -6.74 -0.19
C GLU A 69 1.41 -7.19 -1.55
N THR A 70 2.33 -8.15 -1.55
CA THR A 70 3.01 -8.67 -2.77
C THR A 70 2.46 -10.01 -3.25
N ASP A 71 1.56 -10.64 -2.49
CA ASP A 71 0.94 -11.93 -2.85
C ASP A 71 -0.40 -11.77 -3.59
N ARG A 72 -0.76 -10.53 -3.93
CA ARG A 72 -2.01 -10.21 -4.62
C ARG A 72 -1.91 -10.52 -6.10
N GLN A 73 -2.93 -11.20 -6.61
CA GLN A 73 -3.05 -11.49 -8.03
C GLN A 73 -3.55 -10.26 -8.78
N LEU A 74 -3.00 -10.04 -9.98
CA LEU A 74 -3.52 -9.07 -10.94
C LEU A 74 -4.98 -9.36 -11.24
N THR A 75 -5.81 -8.33 -11.12
CA THR A 75 -7.14 -8.31 -11.70
C THR A 75 -7.17 -7.22 -12.76
N PRO A 76 -7.78 -7.47 -13.94
CA PRO A 76 -7.97 -6.40 -14.92
C PRO A 76 -8.73 -5.25 -14.26
N TRP A 77 -8.16 -4.04 -14.28
CA TRP A 77 -8.85 -2.88 -13.73
C TRP A 77 -9.98 -2.45 -14.70
N PRO A 78 -11.22 -2.28 -14.23
CA PRO A 78 -12.39 -2.40 -15.11
C PRO A 78 -12.69 -1.16 -16.00
N LEU A 79 -11.86 -0.12 -16.03
CA LEU A 79 -12.31 1.16 -16.62
C LEU A 79 -12.07 1.34 -18.12
N GLN A 80 -11.03 0.74 -18.72
CA GLN A 80 -10.80 0.60 -20.16
C GLN A 80 -9.34 0.21 -20.36
N GLN A 81 -9.06 -0.79 -21.19
CA GLN A 81 -7.68 -1.16 -21.53
C GLN A 81 -7.22 -0.29 -22.71
N PRO A 82 -6.01 0.30 -22.67
CA PRO A 82 -5.48 1.06 -23.80
C PRO A 82 -5.15 0.12 -24.98
N PRO A 83 -5.29 0.57 -26.25
CA PRO A 83 -4.86 -0.22 -27.39
C PRO A 83 -3.37 -0.56 -27.32
N GLY A 84 -3.03 -1.85 -27.19
CA GLY A 84 -1.65 -2.34 -27.15
C GLY A 84 -0.95 -2.22 -25.79
N GLY A 85 -1.66 -1.82 -24.72
CA GLY A 85 -1.16 -1.83 -23.35
C GLY A 85 -2.13 -2.53 -22.40
N SER A 86 -1.80 -2.54 -21.12
CA SER A 86 -2.66 -3.08 -20.09
C SER A 86 -2.71 -2.20 -18.85
N PHE A 87 -3.92 -2.01 -18.32
CA PHE A 87 -4.17 -1.42 -17.01
C PHE A 87 -4.56 -2.54 -16.07
N LEU A 88 -3.62 -2.93 -15.25
CA LEU A 88 -3.81 -4.01 -14.31
C LEU A 88 -3.90 -3.44 -12.91
N GLY A 89 -4.87 -3.93 -12.15
CA GLY A 89 -5.05 -3.57 -10.76
C GLY A 89 -4.58 -4.71 -9.87
N TYR A 90 -3.82 -4.39 -8.85
CA TYR A 90 -3.73 -5.23 -7.67
C TYR A 90 -4.81 -4.76 -6.70
N ALA A 91 -5.94 -5.46 -6.68
CA ALA A 91 -6.91 -5.31 -5.61
C ALA A 91 -6.32 -5.94 -4.35
N GLY A 92 -6.01 -5.12 -3.35
CA GLY A 92 -5.26 -5.56 -2.18
C GLY A 92 -5.05 -4.45 -1.17
N TYR A 93 -4.51 -4.80 -0.02
CA TYR A 93 -4.27 -3.86 1.06
C TYR A 93 -2.97 -3.09 0.79
N ALA A 94 -3.12 -1.79 0.56
CA ALA A 94 -2.04 -0.83 0.67
C ALA A 94 -2.41 0.18 1.75
N ALA A 95 -1.42 0.77 2.39
CA ALA A 95 -1.70 1.88 3.28
C ALA A 95 -0.45 2.75 3.42
N SER A 96 -0.69 3.99 3.83
CA SER A 96 0.35 5.00 3.88
C SER A 96 0.11 5.99 5.00
N THR A 97 1.19 6.61 5.42
CA THR A 97 1.19 7.78 6.27
C THR A 97 2.07 8.84 5.63
N ILE A 98 1.62 10.08 5.60
CA ILE A 98 2.42 11.23 5.16
C ILE A 98 2.47 12.20 6.32
N VAL A 99 3.65 12.68 6.67
CA VAL A 99 3.86 13.65 7.74
C VAL A 99 4.75 14.75 7.21
N ASP A 100 4.23 15.97 7.24
CA ASP A 100 5.01 17.17 7.01
C ASP A 100 5.90 17.43 8.23
N ALA A 101 7.22 17.37 8.06
CA ALA A 101 8.17 17.43 9.17
C ALA A 101 8.26 18.84 9.79
N GLN A 102 7.87 19.87 9.04
CA GLN A 102 7.91 21.27 9.46
C GLN A 102 6.68 21.64 10.27
N THR A 103 5.50 21.18 9.84
CA THR A 103 4.23 21.59 10.41
C THR A 103 3.58 20.54 11.31
N GLY A 104 3.98 19.27 11.18
CA GLY A 104 3.33 18.15 11.84
C GLY A 104 1.97 17.79 11.25
N LEU A 105 1.57 18.37 10.12
CA LEU A 105 0.41 17.92 9.36
C LEU A 105 0.62 16.43 9.03
N SER A 106 -0.40 15.61 9.30
CA SER A 106 -0.33 14.17 9.06
C SER A 106 -1.56 13.67 8.35
N PHE A 107 -1.31 12.83 7.35
CA PHE A 107 -2.30 12.04 6.64
C PHE A 107 -2.10 10.58 7.01
N HIS A 108 -3.20 9.88 7.24
CA HIS A 108 -3.22 8.44 7.47
C HIS A 108 -4.30 7.81 6.61
N SER A 109 -3.90 6.87 5.78
CA SER A 109 -4.84 6.10 4.98
C SER A 109 -5.83 5.34 5.87
N ASN A 110 -7.12 5.48 5.61
CA ASN A 110 -8.18 4.67 6.18
C ASN A 110 -8.51 3.50 5.23
N PRO A 111 -8.32 2.25 5.68
CA PRO A 111 -8.57 1.09 4.84
C PRO A 111 -10.04 0.72 4.67
N VAL A 112 -10.96 1.41 5.34
CA VAL A 112 -12.40 1.10 5.38
C VAL A 112 -13.22 2.09 4.54
N ASP A 113 -12.57 2.98 3.79
CA ASP A 113 -13.25 4.02 3.01
C ASP A 113 -13.87 3.55 1.70
N PHE A 114 -14.75 4.40 1.16
CA PHE A 114 -15.50 4.18 -0.09
C PHE A 114 -14.62 3.81 -1.29
N ASN A 115 -13.37 4.28 -1.30
CA ASN A 115 -12.36 3.85 -2.25
C ASN A 115 -11.22 3.19 -1.46
N PRO A 116 -11.21 1.85 -1.31
CA PRO A 116 -10.16 1.20 -0.57
C PRO A 116 -8.82 1.51 -1.23
N PRO A 117 -7.73 1.60 -0.44
CA PRO A 117 -6.42 1.69 -1.00
C PRO A 117 -6.18 0.59 -2.02
N HIS A 118 -5.61 0.96 -3.16
CA HIS A 118 -5.35 0.03 -4.24
C HIS A 118 -4.06 0.42 -4.93
N MET A 119 -3.48 -0.56 -5.59
CA MET A 119 -2.27 -0.41 -6.37
C MET A 119 -2.62 -0.73 -7.83
N SER A 120 -2.41 0.23 -8.71
CA SER A 120 -2.58 0.02 -10.15
C SER A 120 -1.22 0.02 -10.82
N VAL A 121 -1.00 -0.94 -11.72
CA VAL A 121 0.17 -1.00 -12.59
C VAL A 121 -0.31 -0.79 -14.02
N HIS A 122 0.35 0.15 -14.67
CA HIS A 122 0.07 0.50 -16.06
C HIS A 122 1.28 0.04 -16.85
N ASP A 123 1.08 -0.94 -17.72
CA ASP A 123 2.08 -1.48 -18.63
C ASP A 123 1.73 -1.00 -20.04
N MET A 124 2.57 -0.13 -20.59
CA MET A 124 2.33 0.58 -21.84
C MET A 124 3.14 -0.05 -22.98
N PRO A 125 2.64 -0.01 -24.23
CA PRO A 125 3.39 -0.52 -25.38
C PRO A 125 4.76 0.13 -25.53
N VAL A 126 5.74 -0.60 -26.09
CA VAL A 126 7.13 -0.17 -26.34
C VAL A 126 7.25 1.33 -26.65
N GLY A 127 7.90 2.08 -25.76
CA GLY A 127 8.03 3.55 -25.84
C GLY A 127 7.04 4.32 -24.96
N GLY A 128 6.10 3.63 -24.31
CA GLY A 128 5.30 4.13 -23.19
C GLY A 128 6.05 4.00 -21.87
N THR A 129 5.52 4.65 -20.85
CA THR A 129 6.11 4.66 -19.51
C THR A 129 5.21 3.88 -18.58
N ASP A 130 5.81 2.93 -17.87
CA ASP A 130 5.08 2.10 -16.92
C ASP A 130 5.04 2.82 -15.58
N PHE A 131 3.94 2.68 -14.86
CA PHE A 131 3.86 3.29 -13.54
C PHE A 131 2.99 2.49 -12.58
N ILE A 132 3.39 2.55 -11.32
CA ILE A 132 2.61 2.07 -10.20
C ILE A 132 2.01 3.26 -9.47
N VAL A 133 0.70 3.23 -9.25
CA VAL A 133 0.01 4.20 -8.39
C VAL A 133 -0.57 3.48 -7.20
N ILE A 134 -0.18 3.91 -6.00
CA ILE A 134 -0.78 3.45 -4.75
C ILE A 134 -1.65 4.58 -4.23
N ASN A 135 -2.97 4.42 -4.34
CA ASN A 135 -3.93 5.42 -3.87
C ASN A 135 -4.37 5.09 -2.45
N THR A 136 -4.55 6.11 -1.63
CA THR A 136 -4.99 6.01 -0.24
C THR A 136 -5.92 7.18 0.08
N TYR A 137 -6.89 6.95 0.97
CA TYR A 137 -7.92 7.93 1.30
C TYR A 137 -8.09 7.98 2.82
N ALA A 138 -8.48 9.13 3.36
CA ALA A 138 -8.86 9.26 4.76
C ALA A 138 -10.33 9.71 4.88
N SER A 139 -11.02 9.19 5.89
CA SER A 139 -12.43 9.47 6.13
C SER A 139 -12.57 10.73 6.98
N GLY A 140 -13.47 11.64 6.61
CA GLY A 140 -13.74 12.84 7.41
C GLY A 140 -14.78 13.75 6.78
N ALA A 141 -14.97 14.93 7.39
CA ALA A 141 -15.79 16.00 6.82
C ALA A 141 -15.13 16.66 5.59
N ASN A 142 -13.81 16.51 5.48
CA ASN A 142 -12.99 16.92 4.34
C ASN A 142 -12.65 15.67 3.52
N LEU A 143 -12.38 15.86 2.23
CA LEU A 143 -11.86 14.79 1.38
C LEU A 143 -10.34 14.89 1.36
N GLU A 144 -9.68 13.87 1.87
CA GLU A 144 -8.23 13.82 1.94
C GLU A 144 -7.73 12.54 1.27
N SER A 145 -6.69 12.68 0.47
CA SER A 145 -6.11 11.59 -0.30
C SER A 145 -4.60 11.69 -0.36
N GLY A 146 -3.95 10.53 -0.37
CA GLY A 146 -2.53 10.39 -0.63
C GLY A 146 -2.34 9.44 -1.79
N SER A 147 -1.41 9.73 -2.70
CA SER A 147 -1.00 8.75 -3.70
C SER A 147 0.51 8.71 -3.88
N PHE A 148 1.03 7.53 -4.19
CA PHE A 148 2.45 7.33 -4.49
C PHE A 148 2.55 6.87 -5.93
N MET A 149 3.37 7.54 -6.73
CA MET A 149 3.59 7.21 -8.12
C MET A 149 5.06 6.92 -8.36
N PHE A 150 5.36 5.73 -8.87
CA PHE A 150 6.70 5.36 -9.33
C PHE A 150 6.62 5.05 -10.82
N THR A 151 7.49 5.70 -11.58
CA THR A 151 7.48 5.73 -13.03
C THR A 151 8.72 5.02 -13.56
N ASP A 152 8.52 3.88 -14.20
CA ASP A 152 9.55 3.06 -14.82
C ASP A 152 9.63 3.39 -16.32
N GLY A 153 10.81 3.85 -16.74
CA GLY A 153 11.06 4.26 -18.12
C GLY A 153 11.40 3.12 -19.08
N ASP A 154 11.87 1.99 -18.56
CA ASP A 154 12.32 0.85 -19.37
C ASP A 154 11.40 -0.38 -19.29
N GLY A 155 10.47 -0.37 -18.33
CA GLY A 155 9.44 -1.39 -18.11
C GLY A 155 10.00 -2.67 -17.45
N SER A 156 11.21 -2.63 -16.92
CA SER A 156 11.85 -3.79 -16.29
C SER A 156 11.22 -4.15 -14.95
N VAL A 157 10.81 -3.16 -14.15
CA VAL A 157 10.30 -3.33 -12.79
C VAL A 157 8.90 -3.95 -12.78
N PHE A 158 8.09 -3.58 -13.77
CA PHE A 158 6.67 -3.96 -13.84
C PHE A 158 6.36 -5.09 -14.83
N SER A 159 7.38 -5.81 -15.28
CA SER A 159 7.29 -6.93 -16.24
C SER A 159 6.62 -8.21 -15.72
N SER A 160 6.13 -8.22 -14.49
CA SER A 160 5.72 -9.41 -13.73
C SER A 160 4.23 -9.42 -13.39
N ALA A 161 3.67 -10.63 -13.26
CA ALA A 161 2.26 -10.83 -12.90
C ALA A 161 1.95 -10.59 -11.40
N VAL A 162 2.97 -10.31 -10.59
CA VAL A 162 2.88 -10.01 -9.16
C VAL A 162 3.54 -8.67 -8.87
N PRO A 163 3.11 -7.95 -7.81
CA PRO A 163 3.75 -6.72 -7.41
C PRO A 163 5.25 -6.92 -7.18
N PRO A 164 6.08 -5.91 -7.46
CA PRO A 164 7.51 -6.02 -7.20
C PRO A 164 7.74 -6.28 -5.70
N PRO A 165 8.57 -7.28 -5.35
CA PRO A 165 8.86 -7.62 -3.95
C PRO A 165 9.76 -6.57 -3.27
N GLY A 166 10.24 -5.60 -4.03
CA GLY A 166 11.11 -4.52 -3.61
C GLY A 166 10.96 -3.33 -4.53
N LEU A 167 11.06 -2.11 -4.00
CA LEU A 167 11.22 -0.88 -4.77
C LEU A 167 12.61 -0.32 -4.49
N ASP A 168 13.36 -0.03 -5.55
CA ASP A 168 14.59 0.77 -5.50
C ASP A 168 14.35 2.06 -6.29
N LEU A 169 14.66 3.21 -5.69
CA LEU A 169 14.51 4.51 -6.36
C LEU A 169 15.40 4.65 -7.60
N ALA A 170 16.48 3.88 -7.69
CA ALA A 170 17.36 3.87 -8.86
C ALA A 170 16.69 3.29 -10.12
N ASP A 171 15.66 2.48 -9.95
CA ASP A 171 14.95 1.82 -11.06
C ASP A 171 13.87 2.73 -11.68
N PHE A 172 13.57 3.89 -11.07
CA PHE A 172 12.50 4.78 -11.50
C PHE A 172 13.01 6.11 -12.06
N LEU A 173 12.40 6.59 -13.14
CA LEU A 173 12.61 7.94 -13.67
C LEU A 173 12.10 9.00 -12.70
N TYR A 174 10.93 8.74 -12.12
CA TYR A 174 10.25 9.62 -11.17
C TYR A 174 9.61 8.80 -10.06
N ALA A 175 9.76 9.29 -8.83
CA ALA A 175 9.08 8.79 -7.66
C ALA A 175 8.48 10.00 -6.93
N THR A 176 7.16 10.05 -6.83
CA THR A 176 6.44 11.17 -6.23
C THR A 176 5.43 10.66 -5.21
N VAL A 177 5.21 11.49 -4.19
CA VAL A 177 4.07 11.38 -3.30
C VAL A 177 3.20 12.61 -3.54
N HIS A 178 1.91 12.36 -3.71
CA HIS A 178 0.89 13.36 -3.91
C HIS A 178 -0.03 13.39 -2.69
N TYR A 179 -0.43 14.60 -2.31
CA TYR A 179 -1.41 14.84 -1.28
C TYR A 179 -2.50 15.76 -1.84
N GLY A 180 -3.73 15.28 -1.77
CA GLY A 180 -4.91 16.02 -2.17
C GLY A 180 -5.79 16.29 -0.96
N PHE A 181 -6.25 17.51 -0.81
CA PHE A 181 -7.17 17.91 0.26
C PHE A 181 -8.29 18.79 -0.32
N THR A 182 -9.52 18.53 0.06
CA THR A 182 -10.67 19.39 -0.24
C THR A 182 -11.44 19.65 1.04
N ASP A 183 -11.60 20.92 1.40
CA ASP A 183 -12.31 21.32 2.60
C ASP A 183 -13.84 21.29 2.41
N ALA A 184 -14.59 21.54 3.49
CA ALA A 184 -16.06 21.60 3.44
C ALA A 184 -16.63 22.77 2.60
N ASN A 185 -15.84 23.80 2.31
CA ASN A 185 -16.23 24.93 1.47
C ASN A 185 -15.95 24.68 -0.03
N GLY A 186 -15.22 23.61 -0.35
CA GLY A 186 -14.78 23.27 -1.69
C GLY A 186 -13.44 23.90 -2.09
N ASP A 187 -12.67 24.43 -1.13
CA ASP A 187 -11.29 24.82 -1.34
C ASP A 187 -10.47 23.55 -1.61
N LEU A 188 -9.74 23.53 -2.72
CA LEU A 188 -8.93 22.38 -3.11
C LEU A 188 -7.43 22.69 -3.02
N LEU A 189 -6.69 21.74 -2.47
CA LEU A 189 -5.24 21.75 -2.37
C LEU A 189 -4.70 20.48 -3.02
N SER A 190 -3.68 20.64 -3.86
CA SER A 190 -2.92 19.57 -4.49
C SER A 190 -1.45 19.84 -4.23
N VAL A 191 -0.73 18.87 -3.70
CA VAL A 191 0.69 19.00 -3.40
C VAL A 191 1.42 17.78 -3.88
N ASP A 192 2.47 17.99 -4.66
CA ASP A 192 3.36 16.94 -5.15
C ASP A 192 4.74 17.12 -4.51
N ALA A 193 5.24 16.05 -3.90
CA ALA A 193 6.59 15.98 -3.36
C ALA A 193 7.37 14.88 -4.06
N ARG A 194 8.64 15.17 -4.36
CA ARG A 194 9.55 14.20 -4.97
C ARG A 194 10.17 13.34 -3.88
N ILE A 195 10.04 12.02 -3.99
CA ILE A 195 10.66 11.07 -3.07
C ILE A 195 12.18 11.12 -3.29
N THR A 196 12.92 11.38 -2.22
CA THR A 196 14.39 11.51 -2.22
C THR A 196 15.07 10.34 -1.53
N SER A 197 14.37 9.63 -0.64
CA SER A 197 14.84 8.39 -0.05
C SER A 197 13.69 7.41 0.17
N LEU A 198 14.00 6.12 0.05
CA LEU A 198 13.09 5.01 0.30
C LEU A 198 13.89 3.91 0.98
N ALA A 199 13.55 3.61 2.23
CA ALA A 199 14.22 2.59 3.04
C ALA A 199 13.26 1.44 3.30
N SER A 200 13.61 0.24 2.83
CA SER A 200 12.86 -0.98 3.17
C SER A 200 12.95 -1.22 4.68
N THR A 201 11.81 -1.35 5.33
CA THR A 201 11.72 -1.80 6.71
C THR A 201 11.33 -3.26 6.67
N ASP A 202 12.28 -4.15 6.95
CA ASP A 202 11.99 -5.57 7.10
C ASP A 202 10.97 -5.73 8.22
N LEU A 203 9.74 -6.11 7.86
CA LEU A 203 8.80 -6.59 8.85
C LEU A 203 9.33 -7.95 9.31
N PRO A 204 9.59 -8.15 10.62
CA PRO A 204 9.96 -9.47 11.09
C PRO A 204 8.86 -10.44 10.64
N PRO A 205 9.22 -11.63 10.14
CA PRO A 205 8.21 -12.61 9.79
C PRO A 205 7.29 -12.78 11.01
N PRO A 206 5.95 -12.68 10.86
CA PRO A 206 4.99 -13.02 11.89
C PRO A 206 5.36 -14.38 12.46
N VAL A 207 6.02 -14.36 13.60
CA VAL A 207 6.37 -15.59 14.31
C VAL A 207 5.04 -16.08 14.85
N PRO A 208 4.52 -17.24 14.41
CA PRO A 208 3.29 -17.75 14.98
C PRO A 208 3.55 -17.94 16.47
N GLU A 209 2.71 -17.34 17.31
CA GLU A 209 2.95 -17.37 18.74
C GLU A 209 3.03 -18.84 19.19
N PRO A 210 3.99 -19.20 20.07
CA PRO A 210 4.11 -20.57 20.60
C PRO A 210 2.79 -21.08 21.19
N SER A 211 1.94 -20.16 21.68
CA SER A 211 0.60 -20.40 22.20
C SER A 211 -0.35 -21.01 21.16
N THR A 212 -0.26 -20.60 19.89
CA THR A 212 -1.13 -21.11 18.81
C THR A 212 -0.85 -22.58 18.52
N TYR A 213 0.42 -22.95 18.44
CA TYR A 213 0.81 -24.36 18.27
C TYR A 213 0.49 -25.21 19.49
N ALA A 214 0.67 -24.66 20.70
CA ALA A 214 0.28 -25.33 21.93
C ALA A 214 -1.25 -25.57 22.00
N MET A 215 -2.05 -24.58 21.60
CA MET A 215 -3.52 -24.69 21.56
C MET A 215 -4.00 -25.67 20.50
N LEU A 216 -3.37 -25.70 19.32
CA LEU A 216 -3.64 -26.72 18.30
C LEU A 216 -3.28 -28.12 18.81
N GLY A 217 -2.11 -28.27 19.43
CA GLY A 217 -1.66 -29.52 20.04
C GLY A 217 -2.60 -30.01 21.14
N LEU A 218 -3.05 -29.12 22.02
CA LEU A 218 -4.03 -29.43 23.07
C LEU A 218 -5.39 -29.81 22.49
N GLY A 219 -5.87 -29.10 21.46
CA GLY A 219 -7.12 -29.43 20.76
C GLY A 219 -7.08 -30.83 20.12
N LEU A 220 -5.96 -31.18 19.47
CA LEU A 220 -5.75 -32.50 18.88
C LEU A 220 -5.65 -33.60 19.94
N ALA A 221 -4.98 -33.34 21.07
CA ALA A 221 -4.90 -34.27 22.19
C ALA A 221 -6.29 -34.53 22.80
N ALA A 222 -7.10 -33.48 22.98
CA ALA A 222 -8.46 -33.60 23.48
C ALA A 222 -9.36 -34.44 22.54
N LEU A 223 -9.27 -34.22 21.22
CA LEU A 223 -9.99 -35.01 20.21
C LEU A 223 -9.57 -36.49 20.18
N ALA A 224 -8.29 -36.79 20.39
CA ALA A 224 -7.81 -38.17 20.46
C ALA A 224 -8.33 -38.91 21.71
N MET A 225 -8.46 -38.21 22.84
CA MET A 225 -8.99 -38.77 24.08
C MET A 225 -10.49 -39.05 23.99
N THR A 226 -11.28 -38.19 23.37
CA THR A 226 -12.74 -38.40 23.22
C THR A 226 -13.07 -39.54 22.27
N ARG A 227 -12.32 -39.72 21.17
CA ARG A 227 -12.47 -40.86 20.25
C ARG A 227 -12.19 -42.22 20.90
N ARG A 228 -11.27 -42.27 21.86
CA ARG A 228 -10.93 -43.52 22.58
C ARG A 228 -12.00 -43.94 23.58
N SER A 229 -12.77 -42.99 24.10
CA SER A 229 -13.87 -43.25 25.05
C SER A 229 -15.17 -43.72 24.38
N GLY A 230 -15.38 -43.42 23.10
CA GLY A 230 -16.56 -43.86 22.33
C GLY A 230 -16.49 -45.26 21.70
N SER A 231 -15.34 -45.95 21.78
CA SER A 231 -15.12 -47.27 21.18
C SER A 231 -15.38 -48.45 22.14
N ARG A 232 -16.17 -48.25 23.19
CA ARG A 232 -16.63 -49.31 24.11
C ARG A 232 -18.16 -49.43 24.05
N THR A 233 -18.65 -50.09 23.01
CA THR A 233 -19.94 -50.81 22.98
C THR A 233 -19.75 -52.07 22.19
#